data_AF-A0AA36G3G3-F1
#
_entry.id   AF-A0AA36G3G3-F1
#
_cell.length_a   1.000
_cell.length_b   1.000
_cell.length_c   1.000
_cell.angle_alpha   90.00
_cell.angle_beta   90.00
_cell.angle_gamma   90.00
#
_symmetry.space_group_name_H-M   'P 1'
#
loop_
_entity.id
_entity.type
_entity.pdbx_description
1 polymer ?
#
loop_
_entity_poly.entity_id
_entity_poly.type
_entity_poly.pdbx_seq_one_letter_code
_entity_poly.pdbx_strand_id
1 'polypeptide(L)'
;MSSYLPVSERESAWVFLTEGDTEAAVLDLNGVYVLLDGGAQAIDMFSLFRSPELAVLSTSAPSTLANVAALNDKQVNVPVLGKVPRSASGNNSDTARLIQRLSAGKTNVITPKPVDVKKIEPFVAFKSLRTGTLEIYVLHAEPREFDALQKAVDAGDEQKILDAARVASMISLIVFVPVAHDKLVKRILHTGNASYEKIVAAVDKLKTLPLVTEPTITVEQYRKGGTAKPPPKIAAPARVPAAAAKPTPSARPPTAKPNTAPTKPVRTAPVAPSAPRQPSSASRGVAASSRPSATTSSAARPVPAKSTNTRVPPAAPEKQLIKKTV
;
A
#
# COMPACT_ATOMS: atom_id res chain seq x y z
N MET A 1 15.47 -22.61 4.04
CA MET A 1 14.82 -21.95 5.19
C MET A 1 14.15 -20.70 4.66
N SER A 2 12.82 -20.62 4.70
CA SER A 2 12.10 -19.40 4.31
C SER A 2 12.16 -18.44 5.51
N SER A 3 12.94 -17.38 5.38
CA SER A 3 13.06 -16.30 6.36
C SER A 3 11.88 -15.36 6.20
N TYR A 4 10.72 -15.81 6.67
CA TYR A 4 9.53 -14.98 6.74
C TYR A 4 9.70 -13.98 7.89
N LEU A 5 9.58 -12.68 7.62
CA LEU A 5 9.54 -11.70 8.68
C LEU A 5 8.24 -11.92 9.47
N PRO A 6 8.32 -12.14 10.79
CA PRO A 6 7.13 -12.37 11.60
C PRO A 6 6.18 -11.18 11.44
N VAL A 7 4.87 -11.44 11.50
CA VAL A 7 3.86 -10.37 11.56
C VAL A 7 4.27 -9.44 12.69
N SER A 8 4.65 -8.22 12.35
CA SER A 8 5.20 -7.31 13.32
C SER A 8 4.07 -6.84 14.23
N GLU A 9 4.26 -6.94 15.56
CA GLU A 9 3.36 -6.28 16.53
C GLU A 9 3.46 -4.75 16.45
N ARG A 10 4.43 -4.24 15.67
CA ARG A 10 4.68 -2.82 15.45
C ARG A 10 4.52 -2.48 13.98
N GLU A 11 3.81 -1.40 13.71
CA GLU A 11 3.74 -0.84 12.36
C GLU A 11 5.14 -0.51 11.84
N SER A 12 5.40 -0.79 10.57
CA SER A 12 6.70 -0.58 9.94
C SER A 12 6.56 -0.25 8.46
N ALA A 13 7.57 0.40 7.91
CA ALA A 13 7.71 0.60 6.47
C ALA A 13 9.07 0.05 6.06
N TRP A 14 9.10 -0.81 5.05
CA TRP A 14 10.33 -1.30 4.44
C TRP A 14 10.46 -0.70 3.05
N VAL A 15 11.60 -0.08 2.79
CA VAL A 15 11.96 0.45 1.48
C VAL A 15 13.00 -0.47 0.88
N PHE A 16 12.73 -0.94 -0.32
CA PHE A 16 13.63 -1.77 -1.11
C PHE A 16 14.19 -0.91 -2.23
N LEU A 17 15.50 -0.71 -2.16
CA LEU A 17 16.24 -0.12 -3.27
C LEU A 17 16.39 -1.20 -4.34
N THR A 18 15.76 -0.96 -5.48
CA THR A 18 15.96 -1.74 -6.70
C THR A 18 16.94 -1.01 -7.62
N GLU A 19 17.34 -1.64 -8.72
CA GLU A 19 18.35 -1.10 -9.63
C GLU A 19 18.03 0.36 -10.06
N GLY A 20 19.06 1.22 -10.10
CA GLY A 20 18.92 2.63 -10.50
C GLY A 20 18.28 3.56 -9.46
N ASP A 21 18.48 3.30 -8.16
CA ASP A 21 17.91 4.05 -7.03
C ASP A 21 16.37 4.12 -7.05
N THR A 22 15.73 3.14 -7.70
CA THR A 22 14.27 3.08 -7.76
C THR A 22 13.72 2.31 -6.57
N GLU A 23 12.75 2.89 -5.87
CA GLU A 23 12.24 2.35 -4.62
C GLU A 23 10.94 1.55 -4.85
N ALA A 24 10.87 0.35 -4.27
CA ALA A 24 9.60 -0.28 -3.94
C ALA A 24 9.44 -0.20 -2.41
N ALA A 25 8.26 0.10 -1.90
CA ALA A 25 8.05 0.14 -0.46
C ALA A 25 6.89 -0.76 -0.04
N VAL A 26 7.03 -1.42 1.10
CA VAL A 26 5.96 -2.20 1.74
C VAL A 26 5.64 -1.56 3.08
N LEU A 27 4.38 -1.16 3.26
CA LEU A 27 3.85 -0.73 4.55
C LEU A 27 3.26 -1.92 5.29
N ASP A 28 3.61 -2.11 6.56
CA ASP A 28 2.90 -2.96 7.52
C ASP A 28 2.10 -2.08 8.47
N LEU A 29 0.78 -2.09 8.27
CA LEU A 29 -0.21 -1.37 9.07
C LEU A 29 -0.92 -2.38 9.97
N ASN A 30 -0.17 -2.94 10.91
CA ASN A 30 -0.64 -3.92 11.90
C ASN A 30 -1.14 -5.23 11.26
N GLY A 31 -0.30 -5.81 10.41
CA GLY A 31 -0.55 -7.02 9.64
C GLY A 31 -1.38 -6.80 8.36
N VAL A 32 -1.65 -5.53 7.99
CA VAL A 32 -2.17 -5.14 6.67
C VAL A 32 -1.01 -4.59 5.85
N TYR A 33 -0.62 -5.31 4.81
CA TYR A 33 0.48 -5.02 3.92
C TYR A 33 0.03 -4.26 2.68
N VAL A 34 0.64 -3.10 2.43
CA VAL A 34 0.40 -2.30 1.23
C VAL A 34 1.71 -2.17 0.47
N LEU A 35 1.73 -2.59 -0.79
CA LEU A 35 2.85 -2.37 -1.70
C LEU A 35 2.69 -0.99 -2.35
N LEU A 36 3.67 -0.11 -2.17
CA LEU A 36 3.77 1.20 -2.81
C LEU A 36 4.83 1.15 -3.88
N ASP A 37 4.38 1.24 -5.12
CA ASP A 37 5.20 1.02 -6.30
C ASP A 37 5.94 -0.33 -6.29
N GLY A 38 6.38 -0.74 -7.47
CA GLY A 38 6.96 -2.05 -7.72
C GLY A 38 8.44 -2.03 -8.00
N GLY A 39 9.13 -0.88 -7.95
CA GLY A 39 10.54 -0.79 -8.35
C GLY A 39 10.79 -1.11 -9.83
N ALA A 40 12.02 -0.88 -10.29
CA ALA A 40 12.44 -1.19 -11.67
C ALA A 40 12.75 -2.67 -11.89
N GLN A 41 13.04 -3.41 -10.81
CA GLN A 41 13.41 -4.81 -10.88
C GLN A 41 12.60 -5.66 -9.91
N ALA A 42 12.17 -6.82 -10.39
CA ALA A 42 11.51 -7.80 -9.54
C ALA A 42 12.51 -8.36 -8.53
N ILE A 43 12.21 -8.21 -7.26
CA ILE A 43 12.93 -8.81 -6.15
C ILE A 43 12.01 -9.79 -5.47
N ASP A 44 12.56 -10.80 -4.79
CA ASP A 44 11.73 -11.79 -4.09
C ASP A 44 11.18 -11.26 -2.75
N MET A 45 10.60 -10.05 -2.76
CA MET A 45 10.05 -9.40 -1.57
C MET A 45 8.96 -10.24 -0.91
N PHE A 46 8.16 -10.98 -1.68
CA PHE A 46 7.08 -11.81 -1.15
C PHE A 46 7.57 -13.12 -0.51
N SER A 47 8.88 -13.41 -0.54
CA SER A 47 9.46 -14.44 0.34
C SER A 47 9.64 -13.95 1.78
N LEU A 48 9.70 -12.63 1.97
CA LEU A 48 9.96 -11.97 3.24
C LEU A 48 8.67 -11.55 3.96
N PHE A 49 7.60 -11.26 3.22
CA PHE A 49 6.32 -10.79 3.77
C PHE A 49 5.13 -11.59 3.25
N ARG A 50 3.99 -11.43 3.92
CA ARG A 50 2.70 -11.87 3.40
C ARG A 50 2.41 -11.17 2.07
N SER A 51 1.61 -11.81 1.23
CA SER A 51 0.98 -11.14 0.10
C SER A 51 0.25 -9.86 0.56
N PRO A 52 0.44 -8.73 -0.13
CA PRO A 52 -0.22 -7.48 0.22
C PRO A 52 -1.72 -7.53 -0.04
N GLU A 53 -2.49 -6.79 0.76
CA GLU A 53 -3.92 -6.56 0.55
C GLU A 53 -4.17 -5.60 -0.62
N LEU A 54 -3.19 -4.78 -0.98
CA LEU A 54 -3.27 -3.81 -2.07
C LEU A 54 -1.88 -3.45 -2.60
N ALA A 55 -1.77 -3.25 -3.91
CA ALA A 55 -0.68 -2.50 -4.51
C ALA A 55 -1.15 -1.13 -5.00
N VAL A 56 -0.38 -0.07 -4.74
CA VAL A 56 -0.64 1.30 -5.20
C VAL A 56 0.47 1.69 -6.16
N LEU A 57 0.10 2.10 -7.37
CA LEU A 57 1.03 2.57 -8.39
C LEU A 57 0.91 4.08 -8.53
N SER A 58 1.98 4.81 -8.19
CA SER A 58 2.07 6.26 -8.41
C SER A 58 2.17 6.61 -9.89
N THR A 59 2.69 5.71 -10.72
CA THR A 59 2.78 5.87 -12.17
C THR A 59 2.85 4.48 -12.83
N SER A 60 2.73 4.43 -14.15
CA SER A 60 3.01 3.24 -14.96
C SER A 60 4.37 3.29 -15.66
N ALA A 61 5.34 3.96 -15.03
CA ALA A 61 6.73 3.91 -15.47
C ALA A 61 7.34 2.54 -15.09
N PRO A 62 8.29 1.99 -15.85
CA PRO A 62 8.90 0.70 -15.53
C PRO A 62 9.51 0.66 -14.13
N SER A 63 9.97 1.80 -13.61
CA SER A 63 10.47 1.97 -12.24
C SER A 63 9.46 1.68 -11.13
N THR A 64 8.18 1.47 -11.45
CA THR A 64 7.11 1.18 -10.48
C THR A 64 6.38 -0.13 -10.79
N LEU A 65 6.69 -0.85 -11.86
CA LEU A 65 5.84 -1.95 -12.32
C LEU A 65 6.36 -3.34 -11.97
N ALA A 66 7.66 -3.52 -11.74
CA ALA A 66 8.28 -4.85 -11.80
C ALA A 66 7.72 -5.82 -10.75
N ASN A 67 7.71 -5.44 -9.47
CA ASN A 67 7.18 -6.29 -8.40
C ASN A 67 5.66 -6.40 -8.40
N VAL A 68 4.94 -5.40 -8.90
CA VAL A 68 3.49 -5.48 -9.07
C VAL A 68 3.14 -6.47 -10.17
N ALA A 69 3.88 -6.48 -11.28
CA ALA A 69 3.71 -7.45 -12.36
C ALA A 69 4.06 -8.87 -11.88
N ALA A 70 5.07 -9.03 -11.02
CA ALA A 70 5.46 -10.31 -10.45
C ALA A 70 4.38 -10.95 -9.55
N LEU A 71 3.44 -10.17 -8.99
CA LEU A 71 2.29 -10.72 -8.24
C LEU A 71 1.41 -11.63 -9.12
N ASN A 72 1.29 -11.32 -10.42
CA ASN A 72 0.54 -12.13 -11.36
C ASN A 72 1.20 -13.47 -11.64
N ASP A 73 2.53 -13.50 -11.77
CA ASP A 73 3.27 -14.75 -11.99
C ASP A 73 3.07 -15.72 -10.82
N LYS A 74 3.04 -15.17 -9.59
CA LYS A 74 2.79 -15.92 -8.35
C LYS A 74 1.31 -16.27 -8.15
N GLN A 75 0.43 -15.91 -9.10
CA GLN A 75 -1.02 -16.08 -9.06
C GLN A 75 -1.68 -15.49 -7.80
N VAL A 76 -1.09 -14.46 -7.23
CA VAL A 76 -1.64 -13.76 -6.07
C VAL A 76 -2.65 -12.73 -6.57
N ASN A 77 -3.90 -12.88 -6.17
CA ASN A 77 -4.95 -11.92 -6.52
C ASN A 77 -4.85 -10.70 -5.58
N VAL A 78 -4.04 -9.73 -5.97
CA VAL A 78 -3.91 -8.45 -5.29
C VAL A 78 -4.59 -7.37 -6.14
N PRO A 79 -5.50 -6.55 -5.57
CA PRO A 79 -6.01 -5.37 -6.27
C PRO A 79 -4.88 -4.36 -6.48
N VAL A 80 -4.84 -3.75 -7.66
CA VAL A 80 -3.83 -2.74 -8.01
C VAL A 80 -4.53 -1.41 -8.22
N LEU A 81 -4.34 -0.45 -7.33
CA LEU A 81 -4.83 0.91 -7.50
C LEU A 81 -3.82 1.73 -8.30
N GLY A 82 -4.21 2.16 -9.49
CA GLY A 82 -3.32 2.98 -10.32
C GLY A 82 -3.86 3.21 -11.73
N LYS A 83 -3.14 4.05 -12.46
CA LYS A 83 -3.43 4.37 -13.86
C LYS A 83 -2.60 3.50 -14.79
N VAL A 84 -2.99 2.24 -14.93
CA VAL A 84 -2.33 1.29 -15.82
C VAL A 84 -3.02 1.30 -17.19
N PRO A 85 -2.32 1.74 -18.26
CA PRO A 85 -2.87 1.69 -19.61
C PRO A 85 -3.06 0.24 -20.07
N ARG A 86 -3.85 0.03 -21.11
CA ARG A 86 -3.96 -1.28 -21.75
C ARG A 86 -2.89 -1.39 -22.83
N SER A 87 -2.17 -2.50 -22.89
CA SER A 87 -1.19 -2.74 -23.95
C SER A 87 -1.72 -3.79 -24.93
N ALA A 88 -1.64 -3.51 -26.23
CA ALA A 88 -1.99 -4.46 -27.27
C ALA A 88 -0.91 -5.57 -27.39
N SER A 89 -1.34 -6.79 -27.71
CA SER A 89 -0.42 -7.89 -27.97
C SER A 89 0.44 -7.60 -29.20
N GLY A 90 1.76 -7.48 -29.04
CA GLY A 90 2.71 -7.25 -30.14
C GLY A 90 3.68 -6.09 -29.94
N ASN A 91 3.49 -5.29 -28.89
CA ASN A 91 4.45 -4.24 -28.54
C ASN A 91 5.73 -4.84 -27.92
N ASN A 92 6.89 -4.46 -28.45
CA ASN A 92 8.20 -4.97 -28.02
C ASN A 92 8.89 -4.14 -26.95
N SER A 93 8.29 -3.01 -26.54
CA SER A 93 8.77 -2.22 -25.41
C SER A 93 8.71 -3.03 -24.11
N ASP A 94 9.77 -2.94 -23.29
CA ASP A 94 9.83 -3.67 -22.02
C ASP A 94 8.76 -3.16 -21.04
N THR A 95 8.52 -1.85 -21.01
CA THR A 95 7.42 -1.26 -20.22
C THR A 95 6.06 -1.75 -20.69
N ALA A 96 5.83 -1.78 -22.01
CA ALA A 96 4.59 -2.29 -22.58
C ALA A 96 4.34 -3.77 -22.25
N ARG A 97 5.40 -4.58 -22.16
CA ARG A 97 5.33 -5.98 -21.71
C ARG A 97 4.97 -6.08 -20.23
N LEU A 98 5.55 -5.23 -19.36
CA LEU A 98 5.16 -5.18 -17.94
C LEU A 98 3.69 -4.79 -17.78
N ILE A 99 3.24 -3.77 -18.50
CA ILE A 99 1.84 -3.32 -18.54
C ILE A 99 0.91 -4.44 -19.04
N GLN A 100 1.32 -5.15 -20.09
CA GLN A 100 0.57 -6.29 -20.63
C GLN A 100 0.45 -7.40 -19.58
N ARG A 101 1.54 -7.73 -18.89
CA ARG A 101 1.54 -8.75 -17.82
C ARG A 101 0.62 -8.37 -16.65
N LEU A 102 0.54 -7.09 -16.31
CA LEU A 102 -0.42 -6.59 -15.33
C LEU A 102 -1.87 -6.73 -15.80
N SER A 103 -2.12 -6.46 -17.07
CA SER A 103 -3.47 -6.50 -17.66
C SER A 103 -3.96 -7.93 -17.92
N ALA A 104 -3.06 -8.88 -18.18
CA ALA A 104 -3.38 -10.26 -18.55
C ALA A 104 -3.54 -11.20 -17.34
N GLY A 105 -3.10 -10.77 -16.16
CA GLY A 105 -3.09 -11.62 -14.96
C GLY A 105 -4.37 -11.57 -14.12
N LYS A 106 -4.28 -12.13 -12.91
CA LYS A 106 -5.37 -12.14 -11.93
C LYS A 106 -5.49 -10.83 -11.14
N THR A 107 -4.50 -9.93 -11.25
CA THR A 107 -4.55 -8.61 -10.62
C THR A 107 -5.70 -7.81 -11.18
N ASN A 108 -6.61 -7.41 -10.29
CA ASN A 108 -7.69 -6.49 -10.64
C ASN A 108 -7.17 -5.06 -10.57
N VAL A 109 -6.85 -4.48 -11.73
CA VAL A 109 -6.46 -3.07 -11.82
C VAL A 109 -7.71 -2.21 -11.60
N ILE A 110 -7.65 -1.39 -10.55
CA ILE A 110 -8.64 -0.40 -10.19
C ILE A 110 -8.12 0.95 -10.66
N THR A 111 -8.69 1.45 -11.75
CA THR A 111 -8.38 2.79 -12.23
C THR A 111 -9.20 3.81 -11.42
N PRO A 112 -8.56 4.77 -10.73
CA PRO A 112 -9.28 5.82 -10.03
C PRO A 112 -10.17 6.60 -10.99
N LYS A 113 -11.41 6.85 -10.57
CA LYS A 113 -12.28 7.77 -11.30
C LYS A 113 -11.71 9.20 -11.20
N PRO A 114 -11.96 10.06 -12.20
CA PRO A 114 -11.62 11.48 -12.10
C PRO A 114 -12.21 12.05 -10.82
N VAL A 115 -11.37 12.68 -10.01
CA VAL A 115 -11.75 13.22 -8.71
C VAL A 115 -12.46 14.54 -8.96
N ASP A 116 -13.76 14.61 -8.68
CA ASP A 116 -14.44 15.90 -8.56
C ASP A 116 -13.82 16.65 -7.38
N VAL A 117 -13.23 17.81 -7.66
CA VAL A 117 -12.54 18.66 -6.67
C VAL A 117 -13.45 19.00 -5.49
N LYS A 118 -14.77 18.95 -5.67
CA LYS A 118 -15.74 19.28 -4.63
C LYS A 118 -16.04 18.15 -3.64
N LYS A 119 -15.72 16.89 -3.97
CA LYS A 119 -16.02 15.74 -3.10
C LYS A 119 -15.03 14.60 -3.32
N ILE A 120 -13.94 14.62 -2.56
CA ILE A 120 -12.95 13.54 -2.56
C ILE A 120 -13.48 12.41 -1.68
N GLU A 121 -13.99 11.34 -2.30
CA GLU A 121 -14.44 10.14 -1.59
C GLU A 121 -13.32 9.09 -1.54
N PRO A 122 -13.14 8.39 -0.40
CA PRO A 122 -12.13 7.35 -0.29
C PRO A 122 -12.56 6.06 -1.01
N PHE A 123 -11.59 5.39 -1.61
CA PHE A 123 -11.68 3.99 -1.97
C PHE A 123 -11.37 3.12 -0.74
N VAL A 124 -12.30 2.26 -0.32
CA VAL A 124 -12.07 1.32 0.77
C VAL A 124 -11.39 0.06 0.21
N ALA A 125 -10.08 -0.03 0.39
CA ALA A 125 -9.27 -1.12 -0.14
C ALA A 125 -9.33 -2.38 0.73
N PHE A 126 -9.48 -2.21 2.05
CA PHE A 126 -9.57 -3.32 2.99
C PHE A 126 -10.47 -2.94 4.18
N LYS A 127 -11.22 -3.92 4.70
CA LYS A 127 -12.05 -3.74 5.89
C LYS A 127 -12.13 -5.03 6.68
N SER A 128 -11.73 -4.97 7.94
CA SER A 128 -11.75 -6.09 8.88
C SER A 128 -12.26 -5.62 10.23
N LEU A 129 -13.13 -6.42 10.84
CA LEU A 129 -13.59 -6.20 12.23
C LEU A 129 -12.51 -6.53 13.27
N ARG A 130 -11.38 -7.13 12.85
CA ARG A 130 -10.27 -7.49 13.76
C ARG A 130 -9.13 -6.47 13.69
N THR A 131 -8.87 -5.93 12.51
CA THR A 131 -7.66 -5.12 12.27
C THR A 131 -7.99 -3.65 12.08
N GLY A 132 -8.99 -3.34 11.24
CA GLY A 132 -9.35 -1.97 10.88
C GLY A 132 -9.81 -1.84 9.44
N THR A 133 -9.84 -0.59 8.96
CA THR A 133 -10.19 -0.22 7.59
C THR A 133 -9.01 0.49 6.92
N LEU A 134 -8.69 0.12 5.68
CA LEU A 134 -7.77 0.82 4.81
C LEU A 134 -8.55 1.61 3.77
N GLU A 135 -8.36 2.92 3.76
CA GLU A 135 -9.01 3.87 2.88
C GLU A 135 -7.97 4.62 2.06
N ILE A 136 -8.26 4.90 0.79
CA ILE A 136 -7.36 5.63 -0.08
C ILE A 136 -8.08 6.78 -0.76
N TYR A 137 -7.56 7.99 -0.54
CA TYR A 137 -8.01 9.19 -1.21
C TYR A 137 -7.07 9.48 -2.35
N VAL A 138 -7.58 9.49 -3.58
CA VAL A 138 -6.82 9.92 -4.74
C VAL A 138 -6.90 11.44 -4.81
N LEU A 139 -5.76 12.12 -4.71
CA LEU A 139 -5.67 13.57 -4.62
C LEU A 139 -5.36 14.20 -5.97
N HIS A 140 -4.52 13.52 -6.75
CA HIS A 140 -4.14 13.94 -8.09
C HIS A 140 -4.19 12.75 -9.04
N ALA A 141 -4.92 12.88 -10.14
CA ALA A 141 -5.11 11.83 -11.14
C ALA A 141 -5.78 12.41 -12.41
N GLU A 142 -5.04 13.18 -13.21
CA GLU A 142 -5.62 13.87 -14.38
C GLU A 142 -5.94 12.93 -15.56
N PRO A 143 -7.19 12.88 -16.07
CA PRO A 143 -7.56 11.96 -17.15
C PRO A 143 -6.79 12.22 -18.45
N ARG A 144 -6.55 13.49 -18.80
CA ARG A 144 -5.86 13.87 -20.04
C ARG A 144 -4.43 13.32 -20.12
N GLU A 145 -3.74 13.28 -18.98
CA GLU A 145 -2.38 12.74 -18.88
C GLU A 145 -2.37 11.24 -19.10
N PHE A 146 -3.41 10.55 -18.64
CA PHE A 146 -3.59 9.13 -18.87
C PHE A 146 -3.85 8.81 -20.34
N ASP A 147 -4.66 9.62 -21.03
CA ASP A 147 -4.90 9.44 -22.47
C ASP A 147 -3.60 9.61 -23.28
N ALA A 148 -2.72 10.53 -22.87
CA ALA A 148 -1.40 10.70 -23.48
C ALA A 148 -0.50 9.48 -23.25
N LEU A 149 -0.50 8.94 -22.02
CA LEU A 149 0.20 7.70 -21.69
C LEU A 149 -0.33 6.50 -22.50
N GLN A 150 -1.66 6.36 -22.61
CA GLN A 150 -2.28 5.30 -23.42
C GLN A 150 -1.82 5.37 -24.88
N LYS A 151 -1.82 6.57 -25.48
CA LYS A 151 -1.30 6.78 -26.85
C LYS A 151 0.18 6.43 -26.99
N ALA A 152 1.01 6.74 -25.99
CA ALA A 152 2.42 6.39 -26.01
C ALA A 152 2.63 4.87 -25.96
N VAL A 153 1.84 4.17 -25.13
CA VAL A 153 1.85 2.70 -25.05
C VAL A 153 1.38 2.07 -26.35
N ASP A 154 0.31 2.61 -26.97
CA ASP A 154 -0.18 2.12 -28.27
C ASP A 154 0.85 2.32 -29.39
N ALA A 155 1.67 3.37 -29.32
CA ALA A 155 2.73 3.66 -30.27
C ALA A 155 3.98 2.75 -30.11
N GLY A 156 4.17 2.14 -28.94
CA GLY A 156 5.29 1.24 -28.65
C GLY A 156 6.68 1.87 -28.60
N ASP A 157 6.74 3.18 -28.36
CA ASP A 157 7.97 3.93 -28.19
C ASP A 157 8.32 4.06 -26.70
N GLU A 158 9.36 3.35 -26.27
CA GLU A 158 9.78 3.27 -24.86
C GLU A 158 10.05 4.66 -24.27
N GLN A 159 10.71 5.55 -25.00
CA GLN A 159 11.04 6.88 -24.50
C GLN A 159 9.79 7.73 -24.31
N LYS A 160 8.84 7.66 -25.27
CA LYS A 160 7.55 8.35 -25.12
C LYS A 160 6.72 7.80 -23.97
N ILE A 161 6.77 6.48 -23.74
CA ILE A 161 6.09 5.86 -22.59
C ILE A 161 6.68 6.39 -21.29
N LEU A 162 8.01 6.45 -21.16
CA LEU A 162 8.69 6.98 -19.98
C LEU A 162 8.30 8.44 -19.70
N ASP A 163 8.36 9.29 -20.73
CA ASP A 163 8.05 10.71 -20.58
C ASP A 163 6.56 10.92 -20.25
N ALA A 164 5.66 10.20 -20.92
CA ALA A 164 4.24 10.26 -20.63
C ALA A 164 3.90 9.70 -19.24
N ALA A 165 4.58 8.64 -18.78
CA ALA A 165 4.36 8.05 -17.46
C ALA A 165 4.80 8.97 -16.33
N ARG A 166 5.94 9.67 -16.48
CA ARG A 166 6.38 10.70 -15.52
C ARG A 166 5.34 11.80 -15.36
N VAL A 167 4.75 12.23 -16.47
CA VAL A 167 3.66 13.20 -16.44
C VAL A 167 2.42 12.57 -15.83
N ALA A 168 2.00 11.37 -16.22
CA ALA A 168 0.78 10.70 -15.74
C ALA A 168 0.91 10.10 -14.32
N SER A 169 1.37 10.89 -13.36
CA SER A 169 1.52 10.53 -11.96
C SER A 169 0.22 10.70 -11.15
N MET A 170 0.05 9.81 -10.20
CA MET A 170 -1.02 9.78 -9.21
C MET A 170 -0.44 10.09 -7.83
N ILE A 171 -1.12 10.96 -7.10
CA ILE A 171 -0.83 11.22 -5.69
C ILE A 171 -2.01 10.72 -4.86
N SER A 172 -1.71 9.94 -3.81
CA SER A 172 -2.73 9.33 -2.96
C SER A 172 -2.42 9.51 -1.48
N LEU A 173 -3.46 9.71 -0.68
CA LEU A 173 -3.40 9.60 0.78
C LEU A 173 -3.95 8.26 1.21
N ILE A 174 -3.12 7.48 1.87
CA ILE A 174 -3.46 6.18 2.44
C ILE A 174 -3.80 6.40 3.92
N VAL A 175 -5.01 6.02 4.30
CA VAL A 175 -5.55 6.21 5.63
C VAL A 175 -5.89 4.85 6.22
N PHE A 176 -5.21 4.49 7.31
CA PHE A 176 -5.53 3.28 8.06
C PHE A 176 -6.22 3.66 9.37
N VAL A 177 -7.43 3.13 9.54
CA VAL A 177 -8.31 3.36 10.69
C VAL A 177 -8.35 2.06 11.49
N PRO A 178 -7.59 1.95 12.59
CA PRO A 178 -7.61 0.76 13.43
C PRO A 178 -9.01 0.45 13.96
N VAL A 179 -9.25 -0.81 14.37
CA VAL A 179 -10.53 -1.20 14.98
C VAL A 179 -10.74 -0.50 16.34
N ALA A 180 -9.68 -0.39 17.14
CA ALA A 180 -9.71 0.14 18.50
C ALA A 180 -9.86 1.66 18.50
N HIS A 181 -10.83 2.16 19.26
CA HIS A 181 -11.32 3.54 19.18
C HIS A 181 -10.32 4.60 19.71
N ASP A 182 -9.47 4.17 20.64
CA ASP A 182 -8.41 4.95 21.30
C ASP A 182 -7.12 5.03 20.47
N LYS A 183 -6.99 4.20 19.43
CA LYS A 183 -5.81 4.19 18.56
C LYS A 183 -5.84 5.36 17.58
N LEU A 184 -4.64 5.77 17.18
CA LEU A 184 -4.46 6.83 16.19
C LEU A 184 -4.70 6.30 14.78
N VAL A 185 -5.40 7.11 13.99
CA VAL A 185 -5.51 6.91 12.55
C VAL A 185 -4.15 7.22 11.91
N LYS A 186 -3.69 6.33 11.03
CA LYS A 186 -2.45 6.50 10.28
C LYS A 186 -2.75 7.12 8.93
N ARG A 187 -1.90 8.06 8.52
CA ARG A 187 -2.06 8.84 7.29
C ARG A 187 -0.71 8.89 6.60
N ILE A 188 -0.62 8.28 5.43
CA ILE A 188 0.60 8.21 4.63
C ILE A 188 0.32 8.89 3.29
N LEU A 189 1.05 9.95 2.99
CA LEU A 189 1.00 10.60 1.68
C LEU A 189 1.99 9.92 0.76
N HIS A 190 1.50 9.31 -0.33
CA HIS A 190 2.33 8.70 -1.35
C HIS A 190 2.28 9.57 -2.62
N THR A 191 3.42 10.18 -2.93
CA THR A 191 3.60 11.10 -4.08
C THR A 191 4.27 10.44 -5.27
N GLY A 192 4.99 9.33 -5.05
CA GLY A 192 5.87 8.71 -6.04
C GLY A 192 6.77 9.75 -6.73
N ASN A 193 6.84 9.67 -8.06
CA ASN A 193 7.64 10.56 -8.90
C ASN A 193 6.88 11.80 -9.42
N ALA A 194 5.82 12.23 -8.73
CA ALA A 194 5.06 13.41 -9.14
C ALA A 194 5.90 14.69 -9.09
N SER A 195 5.63 15.63 -10.01
CA SER A 195 6.29 16.94 -10.00
C SER A 195 5.90 17.75 -8.76
N TYR A 196 6.77 18.68 -8.36
CA TYR A 196 6.52 19.57 -7.23
C TYR A 196 5.18 20.30 -7.32
N GLU A 197 4.83 20.81 -8.51
CA GLU A 197 3.56 21.50 -8.76
C GLU A 197 2.34 20.62 -8.43
N LYS A 198 2.40 19.34 -8.80
CA LYS A 198 1.34 18.37 -8.50
C LYS A 198 1.25 18.06 -7.02
N ILE A 199 2.40 17.97 -6.35
CA ILE A 199 2.47 17.77 -4.91
C ILE A 199 1.81 18.95 -4.19
N VAL A 200 2.13 20.19 -4.57
CA VAL A 200 1.50 21.39 -4.01
C VAL A 200 -0.01 21.36 -4.22
N ALA A 201 -0.48 21.11 -5.45
CA ALA A 201 -1.90 21.02 -5.75
C ALA A 201 -2.62 19.91 -4.97
N ALA A 202 -1.98 18.76 -4.77
CA ALA A 202 -2.52 17.67 -3.96
C ALA A 202 -2.58 18.03 -2.46
N VAL A 203 -1.56 18.71 -1.94
CA VAL A 203 -1.54 19.20 -0.55
C VAL A 203 -2.61 20.26 -0.32
N ASP A 204 -2.91 21.12 -1.30
CA ASP A 204 -4.01 22.07 -1.19
C ASP A 204 -5.37 21.36 -1.14
N LYS A 205 -5.55 20.28 -1.92
CA LYS A 205 -6.74 19.43 -1.80
C LYS A 205 -6.81 18.73 -0.45
N LEU A 206 -5.68 18.30 0.12
CA LEU A 206 -5.65 17.69 1.46
C LEU A 206 -6.23 18.61 2.52
N LYS A 207 -5.92 19.92 2.50
CA LYS A 207 -6.43 20.89 3.48
C LYS A 207 -7.97 20.93 3.57
N THR A 208 -8.67 20.48 2.53
CA THR A 208 -10.14 20.39 2.51
C THR A 208 -10.68 19.15 3.23
N LEU A 209 -9.84 18.14 3.49
CA LEU A 209 -10.23 16.91 4.18
C LEU A 209 -10.22 17.12 5.70
N PRO A 210 -11.32 16.84 6.41
CA PRO A 210 -11.37 16.95 7.88
C PRO A 210 -10.33 16.09 8.59
N LEU A 211 -9.88 15.01 7.95
CA LEU A 211 -8.97 14.04 8.55
C LEU A 211 -7.51 14.51 8.61
N VAL A 212 -7.13 15.64 8.00
CA VAL A 212 -5.76 16.19 8.05
C VAL A 212 -5.63 17.51 8.81
N THR A 213 -6.73 18.03 9.38
CA THR A 213 -6.71 19.29 10.12
C THR A 213 -5.92 19.17 11.42
N GLU A 214 -5.96 17.99 12.06
CA GLU A 214 -5.26 17.72 13.31
C GLU A 214 -3.98 16.90 13.08
N PRO A 215 -2.87 17.20 13.79
CA PRO A 215 -1.62 16.45 13.65
C PRO A 215 -1.75 14.99 14.15
N THR A 216 -2.70 14.72 15.04
CA THR A 216 -3.08 13.39 15.49
C THR A 216 -4.60 13.31 15.60
N ILE A 217 -5.18 12.18 15.18
CA ILE A 217 -6.62 11.94 15.26
C ILE A 217 -6.86 10.51 15.72
N THR A 218 -7.70 10.34 16.75
CA THR A 218 -8.15 9.02 17.17
C THR A 218 -9.25 8.50 16.26
N VAL A 219 -9.47 7.20 16.25
CA VAL A 219 -10.58 6.58 15.49
C VAL A 219 -11.94 7.15 15.92
N GLU A 220 -12.12 7.46 17.20
CA GLU A 220 -13.34 8.11 17.69
C GLU A 220 -13.56 9.50 17.07
N GLN A 221 -12.53 10.34 17.07
CA GLN A 221 -12.57 11.67 16.47
C GLN A 221 -12.81 11.59 14.96
N TYR A 222 -12.11 10.68 14.28
CA TYR A 222 -12.27 10.44 12.84
C TYR A 222 -13.71 10.06 12.48
N ARG A 223 -14.36 9.22 13.29
CA ARG A 223 -15.78 8.85 13.07
C ARG A 223 -16.75 9.99 13.35
N LYS A 224 -16.47 10.85 14.34
CA LYS A 224 -17.29 12.03 14.67
C LYS A 224 -17.14 13.16 13.64
N GLY A 225 -15.97 13.30 13.03
CA GLY A 225 -15.63 14.37 12.07
C GLY A 225 -16.15 14.18 10.65
N GLY A 226 -16.78 13.05 10.33
CA GLY A 226 -17.53 12.85 9.07
C GLY A 226 -16.70 12.42 7.86
N THR A 227 -16.62 11.10 7.68
CA THR A 227 -16.62 10.36 6.38
C THR A 227 -17.02 8.89 6.62
N ALA A 228 -16.85 8.39 7.85
CA ALA A 228 -17.36 7.08 8.26
C ALA A 228 -18.90 7.08 8.31
N LYS A 229 -19.55 6.63 7.22
CA LYS A 229 -20.93 6.16 7.30
C LYS A 229 -20.94 5.09 8.41
N PRO A 230 -21.76 5.22 9.48
CA PRO A 230 -21.80 4.21 10.52
C PRO A 230 -22.08 2.85 9.87
N PRO A 231 -21.51 1.75 10.39
CA PRO A 231 -21.82 0.43 9.86
C PRO A 231 -23.34 0.29 9.80
N PRO A 232 -23.91 -0.27 8.71
CA PRO A 232 -25.35 -0.50 8.67
C PRO A 232 -25.70 -1.29 9.92
N LYS A 233 -26.54 -0.70 10.78
CA LYS A 233 -27.11 -1.43 11.91
C LYS A 233 -27.75 -2.66 11.30
N ILE A 234 -27.18 -3.83 11.59
CA ILE A 234 -27.86 -5.09 11.28
C ILE A 234 -29.19 -4.98 12.02
N ALA A 235 -30.26 -4.79 11.26
CA ALA A 235 -31.59 -4.80 11.80
C ALA A 235 -31.73 -6.15 12.50
N ALA A 236 -31.99 -6.12 13.81
CA ALA A 236 -32.35 -7.32 14.54
C ALA A 236 -33.46 -8.02 13.75
N PRO A 237 -33.41 -9.35 13.57
CA PRO A 237 -34.41 -10.06 12.80
C PRO A 237 -35.79 -9.72 13.37
N ALA A 238 -36.67 -9.23 12.51
CA ALA A 238 -38.05 -8.93 12.85
C ALA A 238 -38.65 -10.18 13.48
N ARG A 239 -39.05 -10.06 14.75
CA ARG A 239 -39.82 -11.09 15.45
C ARG A 239 -41.10 -11.30 14.66
N VAL A 240 -41.25 -12.48 14.09
CA VAL A 240 -42.50 -12.95 13.49
C VAL A 240 -43.59 -12.87 14.57
N PRO A 241 -44.74 -12.21 14.32
CA PRO A 241 -45.85 -12.26 15.26
C PRO A 241 -46.48 -13.65 15.20
N ALA A 242 -46.43 -14.37 16.32
CA ALA A 242 -47.14 -15.64 16.48
C ALA A 242 -48.65 -15.39 16.38
N ALA A 243 -49.28 -16.07 15.43
CA ALA A 243 -50.72 -16.05 15.23
C ALA A 243 -51.46 -16.74 16.40
N ALA A 244 -52.63 -16.19 16.68
CA ALA A 244 -53.50 -16.44 17.82
C ALA A 244 -54.03 -17.88 17.94
N ALA A 245 -54.13 -18.37 19.17
CA ALA A 245 -55.12 -19.35 19.59
C ALA A 245 -55.91 -18.78 20.77
N LYS A 246 -57.24 -18.85 20.65
CA LYS A 246 -58.28 -18.29 21.53
C LYS A 246 -58.48 -19.11 22.84
N PRO A 247 -59.25 -18.58 23.82
CA PRO A 247 -59.08 -18.83 25.24
C PRO A 247 -60.10 -19.82 25.84
N THR A 248 -59.81 -20.30 27.06
CA THR A 248 -60.84 -20.70 28.02
C THR A 248 -60.42 -20.36 29.47
N PRO A 249 -61.37 -20.04 30.36
CA PRO A 249 -61.11 -19.35 31.62
C PRO A 249 -61.18 -20.29 32.84
N SER A 250 -60.47 -19.98 33.92
CA SER A 250 -61.03 -20.16 35.27
C SER A 250 -60.20 -19.54 36.38
N ALA A 251 -60.93 -18.91 37.30
CA ALA A 251 -60.68 -18.73 38.73
C ALA A 251 -59.60 -17.76 39.24
N ARG A 252 -60.04 -16.99 40.22
CA ARG A 252 -59.43 -15.84 40.92
C ARG A 252 -59.04 -16.29 42.37
N PRO A 253 -58.71 -15.38 43.31
CA PRO A 253 -57.42 -14.97 43.91
C PRO A 253 -57.24 -15.58 45.35
N PRO A 254 -56.51 -15.05 46.39
CA PRO A 254 -55.82 -13.75 46.59
C PRO A 254 -54.52 -13.73 47.46
N THR A 255 -54.09 -12.52 47.84
CA THR A 255 -53.25 -12.13 49.01
C THR A 255 -51.72 -12.23 48.82
N ALA A 256 -50.84 -11.34 49.29
CA ALA A 256 -50.93 -10.15 50.14
C ALA A 256 -49.69 -9.23 49.90
N LYS A 257 -49.77 -8.08 50.57
CA LYS A 257 -48.99 -6.84 50.60
C LYS A 257 -47.51 -6.94 51.11
N PRO A 258 -46.76 -5.81 51.14
CA PRO A 258 -45.30 -5.70 50.99
C PRO A 258 -44.56 -5.50 52.32
N ASN A 259 -43.22 -5.49 52.28
CA ASN A 259 -42.29 -4.86 53.23
C ASN A 259 -40.85 -5.19 52.77
N THR A 260 -39.76 -4.45 52.96
CA THR A 260 -39.41 -3.12 53.49
C THR A 260 -37.93 -2.93 53.09
N ALA A 261 -37.47 -1.68 52.97
CA ALA A 261 -36.10 -1.29 52.64
C ALA A 261 -35.10 -1.44 53.84
N PRO A 262 -34.01 -0.67 53.96
CA PRO A 262 -32.69 -0.85 53.34
C PRO A 262 -31.54 -0.89 54.38
N THR A 263 -30.33 -1.37 54.02
CA THR A 263 -29.12 -1.10 54.83
C THR A 263 -27.87 -0.84 53.97
N LYS A 264 -27.46 0.44 53.96
CA LYS A 264 -26.06 0.94 53.94
C LYS A 264 -25.81 1.56 55.34
N PRO A 265 -24.62 2.07 55.73
CA PRO A 265 -23.28 2.06 55.11
C PRO A 265 -22.16 1.64 56.10
N VAL A 266 -20.94 1.37 55.62
CA VAL A 266 -19.72 1.64 56.42
C VAL A 266 -18.67 2.30 55.53
N ARG A 267 -18.05 3.32 56.11
CA ARG A 267 -17.11 4.31 55.55
C ARG A 267 -15.81 4.19 56.34
N THR A 268 -14.65 4.23 55.66
CA THR A 268 -13.35 4.82 56.07
C THR A 268 -12.29 4.30 55.11
N ALA A 269 -11.22 4.97 54.69
CA ALA A 269 -10.72 6.34 54.57
C ALA A 269 -9.35 6.18 53.83
N PRO A 270 -8.72 7.26 53.33
CA PRO A 270 -7.78 7.22 52.19
C PRO A 270 -6.30 7.17 52.61
N VAL A 271 -5.43 6.73 51.69
CA VAL A 271 -3.99 7.04 51.73
C VAL A 271 -3.55 7.49 50.33
N ALA A 272 -2.96 8.68 50.27
CA ALA A 272 -2.17 9.23 49.17
C ALA A 272 -0.81 9.67 49.78
N PRO A 273 0.10 10.28 49.02
CA PRO A 273 0.85 9.77 47.87
C PRO A 273 2.37 9.76 48.19
N SER A 274 3.20 9.12 47.37
CA SER A 274 4.66 9.34 47.43
C SER A 274 5.31 9.21 46.06
N ALA A 275 5.83 10.33 45.58
CA ALA A 275 6.90 10.49 44.60
C ALA A 275 7.79 11.64 45.13
N PRO A 276 9.00 11.93 44.61
CA PRO A 276 9.90 11.15 43.76
C PRO A 276 11.32 11.02 44.38
N ARG A 277 12.21 10.20 43.82
CA ARG A 277 13.65 10.26 44.13
C ARG A 277 14.50 10.18 42.86
N GLN A 278 15.09 11.32 42.49
CA GLN A 278 16.33 11.40 41.69
C GLN A 278 17.53 10.99 42.55
N PRO A 279 18.65 10.65 41.91
CA PRO A 279 19.86 11.43 42.16
C PRO A 279 20.55 11.95 40.88
N SER A 280 21.07 13.17 41.02
CA SER A 280 22.22 13.83 40.38
C SER A 280 23.50 12.94 40.44
N SER A 281 24.62 13.12 39.75
CA SER A 281 25.22 14.11 38.83
C SER A 281 26.65 13.63 38.53
N ALA A 282 27.24 14.11 37.42
CA ALA A 282 28.68 14.22 37.14
C ALA A 282 29.43 12.89 36.84
N SER A 283 30.44 12.79 35.96
CA SER A 283 31.38 13.76 35.40
C SER A 283 32.21 13.17 34.22
N ARG A 284 32.58 14.04 33.27
CA ARG A 284 33.88 14.20 32.56
C ARG A 284 34.63 13.04 31.86
N GLY A 285 35.15 13.39 30.68
CA GLY A 285 36.39 12.86 30.02
C GLY A 285 36.08 12.32 28.63
N VAL A 286 36.25 13.01 27.50
CA VAL A 286 37.46 13.56 26.83
C VAL A 286 38.61 12.55 26.69
N ALA A 287 38.86 12.18 25.42
CA ALA A 287 40.09 11.74 24.75
C ALA A 287 39.78 10.52 23.85
N ALA A 288 39.72 10.67 22.52
CA ALA A 288 40.84 10.81 21.58
C ALA A 288 41.68 9.52 21.40
N SER A 289 41.63 9.02 20.16
CA SER A 289 42.71 8.37 19.41
C SER A 289 43.24 7.01 19.89
N SER A 290 43.05 5.98 19.06
CA SER A 290 44.18 5.31 18.40
C SER A 290 43.70 4.20 17.44
N ARG A 291 43.94 4.44 16.14
CA ARG A 291 44.18 3.40 15.13
C ARG A 291 45.71 3.21 15.09
N PRO A 292 46.22 1.97 15.02
CA PRO A 292 46.97 1.55 13.81
C PRO A 292 46.85 0.02 13.56
N SER A 293 46.61 -0.51 12.35
CA SER A 293 47.55 -0.95 11.28
C SER A 293 47.02 -2.35 10.87
N ALA A 294 46.69 -2.70 9.62
CA ALA A 294 47.50 -2.83 8.40
C ALA A 294 48.73 -3.76 8.54
N THR A 295 48.60 -5.01 8.10
CA THR A 295 49.69 -5.85 7.51
C THR A 295 49.07 -7.09 6.82
N THR A 296 49.15 -7.13 5.48
CA THR A 296 49.92 -8.08 4.63
C THR A 296 49.32 -9.50 4.54
N SER A 297 48.70 -9.84 3.41
CA SER A 297 49.30 -10.38 2.17
C SER A 297 49.44 -11.91 2.17
N SER A 298 48.73 -12.55 1.25
CA SER A 298 49.20 -13.76 0.59
C SER A 298 48.65 -13.77 -0.83
N ALA A 299 49.56 -13.61 -1.78
CA ALA A 299 49.36 -13.81 -3.19
C ALA A 299 50.25 -14.99 -3.62
N ALA A 300 49.68 -15.96 -4.32
CA ALA A 300 50.38 -16.85 -5.25
C ALA A 300 49.33 -17.31 -6.27
N ARG A 301 49.24 -16.65 -7.44
CA ARG A 301 49.92 -16.85 -8.74
C ARG A 301 49.42 -18.05 -9.58
N PRO A 302 49.48 -17.93 -10.92
CA PRO A 302 48.62 -18.62 -11.90
C PRO A 302 49.36 -19.63 -12.80
N VAL A 303 48.62 -20.39 -13.61
CA VAL A 303 49.12 -21.02 -14.87
C VAL A 303 47.94 -21.34 -15.84
N PRO A 304 48.15 -21.65 -17.14
CA PRO A 304 47.53 -20.91 -18.25
C PRO A 304 46.77 -21.79 -19.28
N ALA A 305 46.39 -21.14 -20.38
CA ALA A 305 45.48 -21.53 -21.46
C ALA A 305 45.84 -22.73 -22.37
N LYS A 306 44.79 -23.27 -23.02
CA LYS A 306 44.74 -23.77 -24.42
C LYS A 306 43.27 -23.70 -24.87
N SER A 307 42.87 -22.85 -25.82
CA SER A 307 43.06 -22.87 -27.28
C SER A 307 41.82 -23.38 -28.02
N THR A 308 41.19 -22.44 -28.75
CA THR A 308 40.60 -22.54 -30.10
C THR A 308 39.50 -23.56 -30.39
N ASN A 309 38.31 -23.05 -30.76
CA ASN A 309 37.84 -23.27 -32.13
C ASN A 309 36.87 -22.17 -32.60
N THR A 310 37.37 -21.37 -33.54
CA THR A 310 36.64 -20.43 -34.38
C THR A 310 35.94 -21.20 -35.48
N ARG A 311 34.63 -20.98 -35.70
CA ARG A 311 33.97 -21.39 -36.95
C ARG A 311 33.26 -20.20 -37.58
N VAL A 312 33.88 -19.72 -38.64
CA VAL A 312 33.39 -18.76 -39.63
C VAL A 312 32.29 -19.43 -40.48
N PRO A 313 31.16 -18.77 -40.75
CA PRO A 313 30.32 -19.09 -41.92
C PRO A 313 30.75 -18.23 -43.14
N PRO A 314 30.80 -18.82 -44.35
CA PRO A 314 31.25 -18.11 -45.55
C PRO A 314 30.16 -17.20 -46.15
N ALA A 315 30.64 -16.13 -46.79
CA ALA A 315 29.87 -15.23 -47.63
C ALA A 315 29.45 -15.88 -48.98
N ALA A 316 28.46 -15.23 -49.59
CA ALA A 316 27.64 -15.59 -50.76
C ALA A 316 28.36 -15.96 -52.07
N PRO A 317 27.59 -16.48 -53.05
CA PRO A 317 27.78 -16.11 -54.45
C PRO A 317 26.60 -15.27 -54.98
N GLU A 318 26.98 -14.09 -55.44
CA GLU A 318 26.33 -13.21 -56.40
C GLU A 318 26.07 -13.91 -57.74
N LYS A 319 24.82 -13.89 -58.27
CA LYS A 319 24.53 -13.99 -59.71
C LYS A 319 23.23 -13.27 -60.12
N GLN A 320 23.43 -12.27 -60.97
CA GLN A 320 22.72 -11.94 -62.22
C GLN A 320 21.27 -11.42 -62.22
N LEU A 321 21.19 -10.09 -62.25
CA LEU A 321 20.61 -9.26 -63.32
C LEU A 321 19.88 -10.00 -64.47
N ILE A 322 18.55 -9.86 -64.54
CA ILE A 322 17.79 -9.83 -65.80
C ILE A 322 16.81 -8.66 -65.73
N LYS A 323 17.13 -7.58 -66.44
CA LYS A 323 16.16 -6.61 -66.94
C LYS A 323 15.53 -7.21 -68.20
N LYS A 324 14.21 -7.30 -68.26
CA LYS A 324 13.46 -7.34 -69.53
C LYS A 324 12.46 -6.20 -69.54
N THR A 325 12.77 -5.23 -70.39
CA THR A 325 11.86 -4.25 -70.96
C THR A 325 10.93 -4.97 -71.93
N VAL A 326 9.63 -4.74 -71.81
CA VAL A 326 8.67 -4.61 -72.93
C VAL A 326 7.79 -3.41 -72.58
#